data_AF-A0A373HD28-F1
#
_entry.id   AF-A0A373HD28-F1
#
_cell.length_a   1.000
_cell.length_b   1.000
_cell.length_c   1.000
_cell.angle_alpha   90.00
_cell.angle_beta   90.00
_cell.angle_gamma   90.00
#
_symmetry.space_group_name_H-M   'P 1'
#
loop_
_entity.id
_entity.type
_entity.pdbx_description
1 polymer ?
#
loop_
_entity_poly.entity_id
_entity_poly.type
_entity_poly.pdbx_seq_one_letter_code
_entity_poly.pdbx_strand_id
1 'polypeptide(L)' 'MEIVDIIDGRTKKAWSSYTQIIDKKELAKVKYISIDMYETYRFVRNQYFPGSVLLCDSFHVIKNINKVLDDIRIK' A
#
# COMPACT_ATOMS: atom_id res chain seq x y z
N MET A 1 14.03 -12.32 2.66
CA MET A 1 13.51 -11.01 2.22
C MET A 1 14.37 -9.97 2.93
N GLU A 2 15.10 -9.16 2.17
CA GLU A 2 15.88 -8.07 2.74
C GLU A 2 15.01 -6.81 2.76
N ILE A 3 15.03 -6.07 3.86
CA ILE A 3 14.31 -4.81 3.97
C ILE A 3 15.17 -3.75 3.30
N VAL A 4 14.66 -3.17 2.20
CA VAL A 4 15.36 -2.11 1.47
C VAL A 4 15.24 -0.78 2.20
N ASP A 5 14.03 -0.41 2.61
CA ASP A 5 13.72 0.86 3.28
C ASP A 5 12.52 0.71 4.22
N ILE A 6 12.45 1.59 5.23
CA ILE A 6 11.30 1.74 6.12
C ILE A 6 10.93 3.22 6.18
N ILE A 7 9.67 3.53 5.87
CA ILE A 7 9.11 4.88 6.01
C ILE A 7 8.47 4.99 7.38
N ASP A 8 8.87 5.99 8.16
CA ASP A 8 8.24 6.25 9.45
C ASP A 8 6.89 6.98 9.26
N GLY A 9 5.82 6.29 9.63
CA GLY A 9 4.45 6.77 9.55
C GLY A 9 3.73 6.50 8.22
N ARG A 10 2.45 6.87 8.18
CA ARG A 10 1.51 6.60 7.06
C ARG A 10 0.90 7.87 6.48
N THR A 11 1.46 9.03 6.82
CA THR A 11 0.91 10.33 6.44
C THR A 11 1.37 10.74 5.05
N LYS A 12 0.62 11.63 4.39
CA LYS A 12 1.05 12.23 3.12
C LYS A 12 2.42 12.92 3.25
N LYS A 13 2.69 13.54 4.41
CA LYS A 13 3.98 14.20 4.69
C LYS A 13 5.13 13.19 4.66
N ALA A 14 4.98 12.05 5.32
CA ALA A 14 5.99 11.00 5.33
C ALA A 14 6.31 10.49 3.91
N TRP A 15 5.27 10.22 3.11
CA TRP A 15 5.42 9.81 1.72
C TRP A 15 6.07 10.90 0.85
N SER A 16 5.69 12.16 1.01
CA SER A 16 6.33 13.27 0.28
C SER A 16 7.80 13.38 0.63
N SER A 17 8.17 13.32 1.92
CA SER A 17 9.58 13.40 2.33
C SER A 17 10.41 12.24 1.78
N TYR A 18 9.88 11.01 1.83
CA TYR A 18 10.58 9.83 1.32
C TYR A 18 10.72 9.84 -0.21
N THR A 19 9.68 10.23 -0.94
CA THR A 19 9.73 10.22 -2.41
C THR A 19 10.57 11.37 -2.98
N GLN A 20 10.79 12.46 -2.23
CA GLN A 20 11.64 13.58 -2.64
C GLN A 20 13.14 13.24 -2.65
N ILE A 21 13.58 12.26 -1.86
CA ILE A 21 15.00 11.86 -1.82
C ILE A 21 15.37 10.82 -2.89
N ILE A 22 14.38 10.27 -3.58
CA ILE A 22 14.56 9.25 -4.64
C ILE A 22 14.42 9.90 -6.01
N ASP A 23 15.25 9.52 -6.97
CA ASP A 23 15.07 9.96 -8.36
C ASP A 23 13.71 9.48 -8.91
N LYS A 24 12.97 10.41 -9.51
CA LYS A 24 11.70 10.12 -10.21
C LYS A 24 11.83 9.01 -11.24
N LYS A 25 12.98 8.86 -11.88
CA LYS A 25 13.24 7.76 -12.83
C LYS A 25 13.22 6.39 -12.15
N GLU A 26 13.74 6.29 -10.93
CA GLU A 26 13.69 5.05 -10.15
C GLU A 26 12.25 4.77 -9.68
N LEU A 27 11.54 5.80 -9.18
CA LEU A 27 10.13 5.66 -8.78
C LEU A 27 9.24 5.19 -9.95
N ALA A 28 9.51 5.67 -11.17
CA ALA A 28 8.77 5.26 -12.36
C ALA A 28 8.98 3.80 -12.78
N LYS A 29 10.06 3.14 -12.30
CA LYS A 29 10.31 1.71 -12.57
C LYS A 29 9.48 0.79 -11.70
N VAL A 30 8.81 1.30 -10.65
CA VAL A 30 7.97 0.49 -9.76
C VAL A 30 6.78 -0.07 -10.55
N LYS A 31 6.74 -1.40 -10.66
CA LYS A 31 5.69 -2.11 -11.40
C LYS A 31 4.48 -2.47 -10.56
N TYR A 32 4.69 -2.79 -9.29
CA TYR A 32 3.65 -3.31 -8.40
C TYR A 32 3.76 -2.68 -7.02
N ILE A 33 2.61 -2.39 -6.42
CA ILE A 33 2.48 -1.91 -5.04
C ILE A 33 1.44 -2.79 -4.36
N SER A 34 1.82 -3.44 -3.25
CA SER A 34 0.89 -4.22 -2.42
C SER A 34 0.47 -3.41 -1.19
N ILE A 35 -0.84 -3.36 -0.88
CA ILE A 35 -1.40 -2.58 0.22
C ILE A 35 -2.41 -3.39 1.05
N ASP A 36 -2.66 -2.95 2.28
CA ASP A 36 -3.60 -3.54 3.23
C ASP A 36 -5.10 -3.22 2.96
N MET A 37 -5.40 -2.62 1.80
CA MET A 37 -6.71 -2.05 1.39
C MET A 37 -7.05 -0.65 1.94
N TYR A 38 -6.11 0.07 2.55
CA TYR A 38 -6.39 1.45 2.98
C TYR A 38 -6.34 2.46 1.81
N GLU A 39 -7.44 3.19 1.62
CA GLU A 39 -7.67 4.10 0.47
C GLU A 39 -6.58 5.18 0.33
N THR A 40 -5.92 5.60 1.41
CA THR A 40 -4.85 6.61 1.33
C THR A 40 -3.68 6.16 0.46
N TYR A 41 -3.41 4.85 0.37
CA TYR A 41 -2.35 4.35 -0.49
C TYR A 41 -2.72 4.36 -1.97
N ARG A 42 -4.02 4.44 -2.31
CA ARG A 42 -4.45 4.71 -3.68
C ARG A 42 -4.02 6.10 -4.13
N PHE A 43 -4.10 7.09 -3.24
CA PHE A 43 -3.55 8.42 -3.49
C PHE A 43 -2.03 8.37 -3.67
N VAL A 44 -1.32 7.65 -2.79
CA VAL A 44 0.15 7.48 -2.90
C VAL A 44 0.53 6.91 -4.26
N ARG A 45 -0.12 5.83 -4.70
CA ARG A 45 0.09 5.26 -6.02
C ARG A 45 -0.12 6.29 -7.13
N ASN A 46 -1.24 7.02 -7.10
CA ASN A 46 -1.55 7.99 -8.15
C ASN A 46 -0.59 9.17 -8.21
N GLN A 47 -0.07 9.63 -7.06
CA GLN A 47 0.84 10.78 -7.01
C GLN A 47 2.30 10.42 -7.31
N TYR A 48 2.80 9.32 -6.72
CA TYR A 48 4.23 9.02 -6.73
C TYR A 48 4.59 7.86 -7.66
N PHE A 49 3.64 6.98 -7.99
CA PHE A 49 3.88 5.76 -8.76
C PHE A 49 2.82 5.53 -9.85
N PRO A 50 2.59 6.50 -10.76
CA PRO A 50 1.42 6.48 -11.66
C PRO A 50 1.41 5.30 -12.64
N GLY A 51 2.57 4.70 -12.95
CA GLY A 51 2.70 3.53 -13.83
C GLY A 51 2.54 2.17 -13.11
N SER A 52 2.47 2.16 -11.78
CA SER A 52 2.42 0.92 -11.01
C SER A 52 1.02 0.32 -10.94
N VAL A 53 0.94 -1.01 -10.85
CA VAL A 53 -0.28 -1.76 -10.55
C VAL A 53 -0.46 -1.84 -9.03
N LEU A 54 -1.62 -1.40 -8.55
CA LEU A 54 -1.98 -1.49 -7.14
C LEU A 54 -2.64 -2.84 -6.86
N LEU A 55 -2.11 -3.57 -5.88
CA LEU A 55 -2.55 -4.89 -5.45
C LEU A 55 -3.04 -4.81 -4.00
N CYS A 56 -4.16 -5.47 -3.71
CA CYS A 56 -4.58 -5.68 -2.33
C CYS A 56 -3.93 -6.96 -1.80
N ASP A 57 -3.34 -6.87 -0.61
CA ASP A 57 -2.78 -8.03 0.09
C ASP A 57 -3.88 -9.04 0.43
N SER A 58 -3.71 -10.28 -0.04
CA SER A 58 -4.63 -11.39 0.18
C SER A 58 -4.88 -11.68 1.66
N PHE A 59 -3.89 -11.47 2.54
CA PHE A 59 -4.06 -11.68 3.97
C PHE A 59 -5.16 -10.79 4.54
N HIS A 60 -5.13 -9.49 4.20
CA HIS A 60 -6.10 -8.52 4.65
C HIS A 60 -7.49 -8.80 4.05
N VAL A 61 -7.54 -9.21 2.78
CA VAL A 61 -8.80 -9.61 2.11
C VAL A 61 -9.44 -10.80 2.83
N ILE A 62 -8.69 -11.89 3.03
CA ILE A 62 -9.19 -13.11 3.67
C ILE A 62 -9.62 -12.84 5.11
N LYS A 63 -8.82 -12.06 5.86
CA LYS A 63 -9.16 -11.63 7.22
C LYS A 63 -10.49 -10.87 7.27
N ASN A 64 -10.72 -9.96 6.32
CA ASN A 64 -11.98 -9.21 6.26
C ASN A 64 -13.18 -10.10 5.94
N ILE A 65 -13.02 -11.05 5.00
CA ILE A 65 -14.06 -12.04 4.68
C ILE A 65 -14.39 -12.88 5.91
N ASN A 66 -13.39 -13.45 6.59
CA ASN A 66 -13.60 -14.27 7.78
C ASN A 66 -14.32 -13.49 8.88
N LYS A 67 -13.94 -12.22 9.09
CA LYS A 67 -14.61 -11.36 10.07
C LYS A 67 -16.10 -11.21 9.77
N VAL A 68 -16.45 -10.91 8.51
CA VAL A 68 -17.86 -10.77 8.12
C VAL A 68 -18.63 -12.08 8.30
N LEU A 69 -18.00 -13.22 7.96
CA LEU A 69 -18.60 -14.55 8.15
C LEU A 69 -18.84 -14.87 9.63
N ASP A 70 -17.90 -14.53 10.51
CA ASP A 70 -18.04 -14.73 11.94
C ASP A 70 -19.13 -13.82 12.54
N ASP A 71 -19.27 -12.59 12.04
CA ASP A 71 -20.29 -11.63 12.51
C ASP A 71 -21.72 -12.07 12.17
N ILE A 72 -21.93 -12.73 11.02
CA ILE A 72 -23.25 -13.28 10.63
C ILE A 72 -23.53 -14.67 11.22
N ARG A 73 -22.51 -15.32 11.79
CA ARG A 73 -22.63 -16.69 12.29
C ARG A 73 -23.52 -16.68 13.53
N ILE A 74 -24.75 -17.15 13.37
CA ILE A 74 -25.64 -17.47 14.48
C ILE A 74 -24.98 -18.62 15.26
N LYS A 75 -24.83 -18.43 16.58
CA LYS A 75 -24.29 -19.45 17.49
C LYS A 75 -25.33 -20.50 17.85
#